data_AF-A0A847Y437-F1
#
_entry.id   AF-A0A847Y437-F1
#
_cell.length_a   1.000
_cell.length_b   1.000
_cell.length_c   1.000
_cell.angle_alpha   90.00
_cell.angle_beta   90.00
_cell.angle_gamma   90.00
#
_symmetry.space_group_name_H-M   'P 1'
#
loop_
_entity.id
_entity.type
_entity.pdbx_description
1 polymer ?
#
loop_
_entity_poly.entity_id
_entity_poly.type
_entity_poly.pdbx_seq_one_letter_code
_entity_poly.pdbx_strand_id
1 'polypeptide(L)' 'MESKSIELIYLGFLLPGLFSLTLVTEGIYKIAKHEEGFFTFILGVIFLLGIALMYLILFNK' A
#
# COMPACT_ATOMS: atom_id res chain seq x y z
N MET A 1 24.64 4.98 9.04
CA MET A 1 23.61 4.08 9.60
C MET A 1 22.22 4.69 9.46
N GLU A 2 22.05 5.99 9.73
CA GLU A 2 20.77 6.70 9.60
C GLU A 2 20.21 6.72 8.15
N SER A 3 21.07 6.90 7.14
CA SER A 3 20.66 6.85 5.73
C SER A 3 20.06 5.50 5.31
N LYS A 4 20.63 4.38 5.79
CA LYS A 4 20.13 3.03 5.51
C LYS A 4 18.72 2.80 6.09
N SER A 5 18.41 3.40 7.25
CA SER A 5 17.09 3.31 7.85
C SER A 5 16.05 4.12 7.08
N ILE A 6 16.42 5.32 6.61
CA ILE A 6 15.55 6.16 5.77
C ILE A 6 15.29 5.46 4.42
N GLU A 7 16.33 4.90 3.81
CA GLU A 7 16.22 4.16 2.55
C GLU A 7 15.31 2.93 2.70
N LEU A 8 15.41 2.18 3.82
CA LEU A 8 14.52 1.07 4.13
C LEU A 8 13.06 1.52 4.27
N ILE A 9 12.80 2.63 4.97
CA ILE A 9 11.45 3.17 5.13
C ILE A 9 10.88 3.60 3.77
N TYR A 10 11.71 4.29 2.98
CA TYR A 10 11.30 4.81 1.67
C TYR A 10 10.99 3.69 0.66
N LEU A 11 11.95 2.77 0.46
CA LEU A 11 11.82 1.68 -0.50
C LEU A 11 10.88 0.58 -0.02
N GLY A 12 10.89 0.28 1.28
CA GLY A 12 10.15 -0.84 1.86
C GLY A 12 8.69 -0.52 2.21
N PHE A 13 8.36 0.75 2.47
CA PHE A 13 7.03 1.12 2.97
C PHE A 13 6.41 2.28 2.18
N LEU A 14 7.14 3.38 1.96
CA LEU A 14 6.54 4.55 1.33
C LEU A 14 6.16 4.29 -0.14
N LEU A 15 7.11 3.82 -0.96
CA LEU A 15 6.85 3.53 -2.38
C LEU A 15 5.78 2.44 -2.56
N PRO A 16 5.86 1.28 -1.90
CA PRO A 16 4.81 0.27 -1.95
C PRO A 16 3.45 0.79 -1.44
N GLY A 17 3.46 1.65 -0.42
CA GLY A 17 2.26 2.26 0.14
C GLY A 17 1.56 3.17 -0.86
N LEU A 18 2.32 4.04 -1.54
CA LEU A 18 1.80 4.90 -2.60
C LEU A 18 1.24 4.09 -3.79
N PHE A 19 1.94 3.03 -4.18
CA PHE A 19 1.46 2.11 -5.21
C PHE A 19 0.13 1.45 -4.80
N SER A 20 0.04 0.92 -3.59
CA SER A 20 -1.17 0.31 -3.06
C SER A 20 -2.34 1.31 -2.95
N LEU A 21 -2.09 2.55 -2.50
CA LEU A 21 -3.09 3.61 -2.49
C LEU A 21 -3.61 3.95 -3.88
N THR A 22 -2.76 3.86 -4.90
CA THR A 22 -3.16 4.06 -6.29
C THR A 22 -4.13 2.98 -6.74
N LEU A 23 -3.87 1.71 -6.43
CA LEU A 23 -4.79 0.60 -6.72
C LEU A 23 -6.13 0.74 -5.99
N VAL A 24 -6.12 1.13 -4.72
CA VAL A 24 -7.35 1.40 -3.96
C VAL A 24 -8.17 2.50 -4.64
N THR A 25 -7.51 3.61 -4.99
CA THR A 25 -8.17 4.76 -5.62
C THR A 25 -8.71 4.41 -7.00
N GLU A 26 -7.94 3.69 -7.82
CA GLU A 26 -8.36 3.22 -9.13
C GLU A 26 -9.55 2.26 -9.03
N GLY A 27 -9.50 1.33 -8.08
CA GLY A 27 -10.59 0.41 -7.80
C GLY A 27 -11.88 1.14 -7.42
N ILE A 28 -11.80 2.10 -6.50
CA ILE A 28 -12.93 2.96 -6.12
C ILE A 28 -13.46 3.75 -7.33
N TYR A 29 -12.56 4.33 -8.12
CA TYR A 29 -12.92 5.11 -9.30
C TYR A 29 -13.69 4.28 -10.34
N LYS A 30 -13.20 3.08 -10.64
CA LYS A 30 -13.85 2.14 -11.56
C LYS A 30 -15.22 1.69 -11.03
N ILE A 31 -15.31 1.34 -9.74
CA ILE A 31 -16.59 0.99 -9.10
C ILE A 31 -17.60 2.16 -9.21
N ALA A 32 -17.17 3.39 -8.92
CA ALA A 32 -18.02 4.57 -9.04
C ALA A 32 -18.53 4.80 -10.48
N LYS A 33 -17.74 4.39 -11.47
CA LYS A 33 -18.10 4.41 -12.89
C LYS A 33 -18.86 3.18 -13.38
N HIS A 34 -19.24 2.25 -12.51
CA HIS A 34 -19.89 0.98 -12.85
C HIS A 34 -19.03 0.11 -13.77
N GLU A 35 -17.70 0.24 -13.69
CA GLU A 35 -16.71 -0.61 -14.34
C GLU A 35 -16.19 -1.69 -13.37
N GLU A 36 -15.51 -2.71 -13.89
CA GLU A 36 -14.88 -3.74 -13.07
C GLU A 36 -13.68 -3.17 -12.28
N GLY A 37 -13.94 -2.67 -11.08
CA GLY A 37 -12.92 -2.14 -10.15
C GLY A 37 -12.72 -2.96 -8.88
N PHE A 38 -13.60 -3.95 -8.61
CA PHE A 38 -13.63 -4.68 -7.35
C PHE A 38 -12.33 -5.45 -7.07
N PHE A 39 -11.79 -6.14 -8.08
CA PHE A 39 -10.53 -6.87 -7.93
C PHE A 39 -9.36 -5.92 -7.64
N THR A 40 -9.25 -4.82 -8.40
CA THR A 40 -8.21 -3.79 -8.20
C THR A 40 -8.29 -3.18 -6.80
N PHE A 41 -9.50 -2.88 -6.33
CA PHE A 41 -9.74 -2.37 -4.98
C PHE A 41 -9.27 -3.35 -3.90
N ILE A 42 -9.73 -4.62 -3.96
CA ILE A 42 -9.35 -5.64 -2.97
C ILE A 42 -7.84 -5.86 -2.96
N LEU A 43 -7.23 -5.97 -4.14
CA LEU A 43 -5.79 -6.15 -4.25
C LEU A 43 -5.04 -4.98 -3.60
N GLY A 44 -5.48 -3.75 -3.86
CA GLY A 44 -4.96 -2.55 -3.21
C GLY A 44 -5.07 -2.61 -1.69
N VAL A 45 -6.26 -2.93 -1.16
CA VAL A 45 -6.49 -3.03 0.29
C VAL A 45 -5.63 -4.11 0.94
N ILE A 46 -5.51 -5.29 0.32
CA ILE A 46 -4.67 -6.38 0.84
C ILE A 46 -3.21 -5.96 0.91
N PHE A 47 -2.69 -5.31 -0.14
CA PHE A 47 -1.33 -4.77 -0.13
C PHE A 47 -1.13 -3.72 0.98
N LEU A 48 -2.10 -2.81 1.15
CA LEU A 48 -2.01 -1.75 2.15
C LEU A 48 -1.96 -2.34 3.57
N LEU A 49 -2.82 -3.32 3.85
CA LEU A 49 -2.83 -4.05 5.12
C LEU A 49 -1.52 -4.82 5.33
N GLY A 50 -0.99 -5.47 4.30
CA GLY A 50 0.30 -6.17 4.37
C GLY A 50 1.44 -5.23 4.74
N ILE A 51 1.52 -4.06 4.10
CA ILE A 51 2.54 -3.03 4.40
C ILE A 51 2.38 -2.51 5.83
N ALA A 52 1.16 -2.20 6.26
CA ALA A 52 0.88 -1.73 7.61
C ALA A 52 1.26 -2.76 8.67
N LEU A 53 0.88 -4.03 8.48
CA LEU A 53 1.23 -5.13 9.38
C LEU A 53 2.74 -5.33 9.45
N MET A 54 3.43 -5.33 8.30
CA MET A 54 4.88 -5.47 8.26
C MET A 54 5.57 -4.32 9.00
N TYR A 55 5.07 -3.09 8.85
CA TYR A 55 5.60 -1.92 9.56
C TYR A 55 5.45 -2.08 11.07
N LEU A 56 4.25 -2.47 11.53
CA LEU A 56 4.00 -2.69 12.95
C LEU A 56 4.89 -3.80 13.52
N ILE A 57 5.04 -4.93 12.83
CA ILE A 57 5.90 -6.04 13.28
C ILE A 57 7.37 -5.60 13.37
N LEU A 58 7.85 -4.81 12.41
CA LEU A 58 9.27 -4.46 12.32
C LEU A 58 9.66 -3.34 13.29
N PHE A 59 8.76 -2.37 13.53
CA PHE A 59 9.06 -1.14 14.30
C PHE A 59 8.40 -1.08 15.67
N ASN A 60 7.39 -1.90 15.96
CA ASN A 60 6.63 -1.86 17.22
C ASN A 60 6.96 -3.04 18.14
N LYS A 61 8.26 -3.32 18.35
CA LYS A 61 8.73 -4.33 19.30
C LYS A 61 8.21 -4.11 20.71
#